data_AF-A0A3P8U9K4-F1
#
_entry.id   AF-A0A3P8U9K4-F1
#
_cell.length_a   1.000
_cell.length_b   1.000
_cell.length_c   1.000
_cell.angle_alpha   90.00
_cell.angle_beta   90.00
_cell.angle_gamma   90.00
#
_symmetry.space_group_name_H-M   'P 1'
#
loop_
_entity.id
_entity.type
_entity.pdbx_description
1 polymer ?
#
loop_
_entity_poly.entity_id
_entity_poly.type
_entity_poly.pdbx_seq_one_letter_code
_entity_poly.pdbx_strand_id
1 'polypeptide(L)'
;MQVTRPALSPLLPHLLPPSLLLSDHHRPENCMMGVHCLHHIVLHTAAADLRQFNRSEVLYHSLFRLLFTTEAAIVQLVLSCLLDLLLVLEKPPTSLAPSLPRRKSCRHDDVLRLVLTHMEAEHKVALRRVYAAALPPLVDRVGVAICRHLRRVERVVLGYLEIRDPPEETSRLKILEVLQKTIRTTWPRMQSRSDSLLRCLLWLLVDVSSDSELSDSTRRQLMDQTSVCLRLLDACCHGDVQRRLLQVDSSCCSAEVLRCLETVTTATDQ
;
A
#
# COMPACT_ATOMS: atom_id res chain seq x y z
N MET A 1 22.39 -9.69 29.82
CA MET A 1 21.53 -9.50 28.63
C MET A 1 20.52 -10.65 28.59
N GLN A 2 19.36 -10.50 29.23
CA GLN A 2 18.32 -11.54 29.32
C GLN A 2 17.49 -11.58 28.02
N VAL A 3 17.26 -12.77 27.49
CA VAL A 3 16.45 -13.03 26.30
C VAL A 3 14.97 -12.90 26.66
N THR A 4 14.35 -11.77 26.31
CA THR A 4 12.92 -11.47 26.53
C THR A 4 12.04 -11.92 25.36
N ARG A 5 12.05 -13.22 25.03
CA ARG A 5 11.00 -13.82 24.20
C ARG A 5 10.64 -15.20 24.74
N PRO A 6 9.35 -15.56 24.89
CA PRO A 6 8.99 -16.95 25.11
C PRO A 6 9.47 -17.73 23.88
N ALA A 7 10.43 -18.62 24.06
CA ALA A 7 10.93 -19.45 22.98
C ALA A 7 9.82 -20.44 22.58
N LEU A 8 9.03 -20.10 21.55
CA LEU A 8 8.02 -21.00 21.00
C LEU A 8 8.64 -22.14 20.18
N SER A 9 9.93 -22.04 19.84
CA SER A 9 10.69 -23.02 19.05
C SER A 9 10.47 -24.49 19.45
N PRO A 10 10.56 -24.90 20.74
CA PRO A 10 10.27 -26.27 21.16
C PRO A 10 8.80 -26.68 20.99
N LEU A 11 7.87 -25.73 21.00
CA LEU A 11 6.43 -25.97 20.88
C LEU A 11 5.94 -25.93 19.42
N LEU A 12 6.75 -25.44 18.47
CA LEU A 12 6.38 -25.35 17.05
C LEU A 12 5.79 -26.64 16.46
N PRO A 13 6.35 -27.84 16.70
CA PRO A 13 5.77 -29.07 16.14
C PRO A 13 4.34 -29.35 16.61
N HIS A 14 3.97 -28.84 17.79
CA HIS A 14 2.65 -29.02 18.38
C HIS A 14 1.70 -27.88 18.03
N LEU A 15 2.20 -26.65 17.89
CA LEU A 15 1.39 -25.47 17.64
C LEU A 15 1.12 -25.24 16.15
N LEU A 16 2.08 -25.55 15.28
CA LEU A 16 1.98 -25.25 13.85
C LEU A 16 0.89 -26.07 13.14
N PRO A 17 0.81 -27.41 13.30
CA PRO A 17 -0.23 -28.20 12.62
C PRO A 17 -1.68 -27.79 12.96
N PRO A 18 -2.09 -27.62 14.23
CA PRO A 18 -3.46 -27.19 14.53
C PRO A 18 -3.74 -25.76 14.08
N SER A 19 -2.74 -24.87 14.10
CA SER A 19 -2.91 -23.49 13.59
C SER A 19 -3.16 -23.46 12.08
N LEU A 20 -2.44 -24.29 11.32
CA LEU A 20 -2.65 -24.47 9.88
C LEU A 20 -4.01 -25.11 9.57
N LEU A 21 -4.41 -26.11 10.36
CA LEU A 21 -5.72 -26.74 10.20
C LEU A 21 -6.85 -25.73 10.46
N LEU A 22 -6.71 -24.89 11.48
CA LEU A 22 -7.66 -23.82 11.79
C LEU A 22 -7.71 -22.76 10.69
N SER A 23 -6.56 -22.36 10.11
CA SER A 23 -6.53 -21.39 9.01
C SER A 23 -7.23 -21.88 7.75
N ASP A 24 -7.34 -23.20 7.59
CA ASP A 24 -7.97 -23.85 6.44
C ASP A 24 -9.46 -24.16 6.68
N HIS A 25 -9.98 -23.76 7.85
CA HIS A 25 -11.35 -24.04 8.24
C HIS A 25 -12.34 -23.20 7.43
N HIS A 26 -13.46 -23.82 6.99
CA HIS A 26 -14.49 -23.17 6.18
C HIS A 26 -15.23 -22.02 6.90
N ARG A 27 -15.38 -22.13 8.24
CA ARG A 27 -15.93 -21.05 9.08
C ARG A 27 -14.93 -19.89 9.22
N PRO A 28 -15.33 -18.65 8.93
CA PRO A 28 -14.42 -17.51 8.94
C PRO A 28 -13.85 -17.23 10.32
N GLU A 29 -14.60 -17.46 11.41
CA GLU A 29 -14.11 -17.21 12.77
C GLU A 29 -12.93 -18.12 13.13
N ASN A 30 -13.04 -19.40 12.76
CA ASN A 30 -11.98 -20.38 12.98
C ASN A 30 -10.76 -20.10 12.08
N CYS A 31 -11.01 -19.70 10.83
CA CYS A 31 -9.96 -19.27 9.91
C CYS A 31 -9.17 -18.08 10.48
N MET A 32 -9.87 -17.03 10.92
CA MET A 32 -9.27 -15.86 11.55
C MET A 32 -8.45 -16.24 12.80
N MET A 33 -8.99 -17.12 13.65
CA MET A 33 -8.27 -17.62 14.82
C MET A 33 -6.99 -18.36 14.42
N GLY A 34 -7.07 -19.22 13.40
CA GLY A 34 -5.90 -19.89 12.83
C GLY A 34 -4.84 -18.89 12.35
N VAL A 35 -5.24 -17.88 11.57
CA VAL A 35 -4.32 -16.83 11.09
C VAL A 35 -3.69 -16.06 12.25
N HIS A 36 -4.44 -15.73 13.31
CA HIS A 36 -3.90 -15.12 14.52
C HIS A 36 -2.85 -16.00 15.21
N CYS A 37 -3.12 -17.30 15.35
CA CYS A 37 -2.15 -18.25 15.90
C CYS A 37 -0.89 -18.30 15.04
N LEU A 38 -1.02 -18.36 13.71
CA LEU A 38 0.10 -18.35 12.79
C LEU A 38 0.91 -17.05 12.89
N HIS A 39 0.25 -15.90 12.99
CA HIS A 39 0.92 -14.61 13.15
C HIS A 39 1.66 -14.53 14.48
N HIS A 40 1.06 -15.02 15.56
CA HIS A 40 1.70 -15.11 16.86
C HIS A 40 2.97 -15.98 16.80
N ILE A 41 2.91 -17.13 16.12
CA ILE A 41 4.07 -18.00 15.87
C ILE A 41 5.16 -17.23 15.11
N VAL A 42 4.82 -16.49 14.06
CA VAL A 42 5.78 -15.69 13.26
C VAL A 42 6.50 -14.64 14.12
N LEU A 43 5.76 -13.93 14.98
CA LEU A 43 6.32 -12.86 15.81
C LEU A 43 7.22 -13.36 16.96
N HIS A 44 6.91 -14.53 17.52
CA HIS A 44 7.54 -15.03 18.76
C HIS A 44 8.52 -16.19 18.54
N THR A 45 8.75 -16.60 17.31
CA THR A 45 9.72 -17.65 16.96
C THR A 45 10.95 -17.03 16.31
N ALA A 46 12.15 -17.54 16.61
CA ALA A 46 13.35 -17.09 15.92
C ALA A 46 13.28 -17.43 14.42
N ALA A 47 13.71 -16.49 13.57
CA ALA A 47 13.65 -16.67 12.12
C ALA A 47 14.42 -17.91 11.64
N ALA A 48 15.50 -18.30 12.32
CA ALA A 48 16.24 -19.53 12.02
C ALA A 48 15.37 -20.78 12.22
N ASP A 49 14.61 -20.84 13.30
CA ASP A 49 13.78 -22.00 13.65
C ASP A 49 12.54 -22.11 12.74
N LEU A 50 12.04 -20.98 12.23
CA LEU A 50 10.99 -20.99 11.19
C LEU A 50 11.53 -21.43 9.83
N ARG A 51 12.78 -21.11 9.49
CA ARG A 51 13.39 -21.57 8.24
C ARG A 51 13.76 -23.05 8.27
N GLN A 52 14.06 -23.59 9.45
CA GLN A 52 14.31 -25.01 9.62
C GLN A 52 13.13 -25.84 9.11
N PHE A 53 13.45 -26.94 8.43
CA PHE A 53 12.48 -27.86 7.83
C PHE A 53 11.46 -27.18 6.90
N ASN A 54 11.81 -26.04 6.29
CA ASN A 54 10.95 -25.27 5.39
C ASN A 54 9.61 -24.84 5.99
N ARG A 55 9.50 -24.68 7.32
CA ARG A 55 8.24 -24.29 7.96
C ARG A 55 7.76 -22.92 7.51
N SER A 56 8.68 -21.98 7.30
CA SER A 56 8.39 -20.65 6.76
C SER A 56 7.80 -20.71 5.34
N GLU A 57 8.20 -21.70 4.53
CA GLU A 57 7.61 -21.93 3.21
C GLU A 57 6.18 -22.44 3.33
N VAL A 58 5.93 -23.39 4.22
CA VAL A 58 4.57 -23.89 4.48
C VAL A 58 3.65 -22.75 4.92
N LEU A 59 4.11 -21.94 5.88
CA LEU A 59 3.40 -20.75 6.33
C LEU A 59 3.10 -19.79 5.17
N TYR A 60 4.09 -19.54 4.32
CA TYR A 60 3.92 -18.65 3.16
C TYR A 60 2.84 -19.15 2.23
N HIS A 61 2.89 -20.42 1.81
CA HIS A 61 1.92 -20.97 0.87
C HIS A 61 0.50 -21.00 1.46
N SER A 62 0.37 -21.38 2.73
CA SER A 62 -0.92 -21.39 3.43
C SER A 62 -1.52 -19.99 3.52
N LEU A 63 -0.75 -18.99 3.95
CA LEU A 63 -1.22 -17.61 4.05
C LEU A 63 -1.46 -16.98 2.68
N PHE A 64 -0.58 -17.20 1.70
CA PHE A 64 -0.70 -16.65 0.36
C PHE A 64 -1.99 -17.13 -0.33
N ARG A 65 -2.36 -18.40 -0.14
CA ARG A 65 -3.62 -18.95 -0.64
C ARG A 65 -4.84 -18.23 -0.05
N LEU A 66 -4.79 -17.79 1.20
CA LEU A 66 -5.91 -17.08 1.82
C LEU A 66 -6.13 -15.68 1.24
N LEU A 67 -5.18 -15.11 0.49
CA LEU A 67 -5.39 -13.84 -0.22
C LEU A 67 -6.44 -13.93 -1.35
N PHE A 68 -6.82 -15.14 -1.77
CA PHE A 68 -7.87 -15.37 -2.77
C PHE A 68 -9.29 -15.38 -2.19
N THR A 69 -9.44 -15.26 -0.86
CA THR A 69 -10.76 -15.09 -0.24
C THR A 69 -11.32 -13.69 -0.48
N THR A 70 -12.64 -13.54 -0.37
CA THR A 70 -13.31 -12.22 -0.45
C THR A 70 -13.69 -11.65 0.92
N GLU A 71 -13.31 -12.34 2.00
CA GLU A 71 -13.56 -11.91 3.38
C GLU A 71 -12.52 -10.88 3.83
N ALA A 72 -12.92 -9.61 3.92
CA ALA A 72 -12.01 -8.50 4.21
C ALA A 72 -11.25 -8.66 5.53
N ALA A 73 -11.92 -9.13 6.57
CA ALA A 73 -11.29 -9.37 7.88
C ALA A 73 -10.17 -10.42 7.78
N ILE A 74 -10.38 -11.50 7.03
CA ILE A 74 -9.36 -12.54 6.82
C ILE A 74 -8.20 -11.96 6.02
N VAL A 75 -8.47 -11.28 4.90
CA VAL A 75 -7.42 -10.67 4.06
C VAL A 75 -6.56 -9.70 4.86
N GLN A 76 -7.15 -8.90 5.74
CA GLN A 76 -6.43 -7.96 6.60
C GLN A 76 -5.43 -8.68 7.52
N LEU A 77 -5.88 -9.73 8.22
CA LEU A 77 -5.03 -10.52 9.12
C LEU A 77 -3.92 -11.23 8.35
N VAL A 78 -4.25 -11.79 7.18
CA VAL A 78 -3.31 -12.49 6.32
C VAL A 78 -2.23 -11.54 5.79
N LEU A 79 -2.60 -10.34 5.33
CA LEU A 79 -1.65 -9.34 4.86
C LEU A 79 -0.71 -8.88 5.98
N SER A 80 -1.23 -8.64 7.18
CA SER A 80 -0.41 -8.31 8.35
C SER A 80 0.59 -9.44 8.66
N CYS A 81 0.14 -10.68 8.68
CA CYS A 81 0.98 -11.84 8.96
C CYS A 81 2.04 -12.06 7.87
N LEU A 82 1.65 -11.95 6.59
CA LEU A 82 2.56 -12.06 5.45
C LEU A 82 3.64 -10.98 5.49
N LEU A 83 3.28 -9.75 5.87
CA LEU A 83 4.26 -8.69 6.06
C LEU A 83 5.33 -9.16 7.08
N ASP A 84 5.00 -9.66 8.24
CA ASP A 84 6.05 -10.09 9.18
C ASP A 84 6.79 -11.35 8.72
N LEU A 85 6.08 -12.31 8.13
CA LEU A 85 6.68 -13.55 7.61
C LEU A 85 7.66 -13.31 6.46
N LEU A 86 7.39 -12.34 5.59
CA LEU A 86 8.29 -12.02 4.47
C LEU A 86 9.68 -11.60 4.96
N LEU A 87 9.79 -10.95 6.12
CA LEU A 87 11.07 -10.59 6.74
C LEU A 87 11.82 -11.83 7.28
N VAL A 88 11.08 -12.88 7.64
CA VAL A 88 11.65 -14.19 7.97
C VAL A 88 12.13 -14.89 6.70
N LEU A 89 11.40 -14.84 5.60
CA LEU A 89 11.78 -15.56 4.38
C LEU A 89 12.97 -14.92 3.67
N GLU A 90 12.94 -13.61 3.49
CA GLU A 90 13.86 -12.90 2.60
C GLU A 90 14.21 -11.52 3.16
N LYS A 91 15.43 -11.06 2.87
CA LYS A 91 15.78 -9.66 3.13
C LYS A 91 14.93 -8.75 2.23
N PRO A 92 14.39 -7.64 2.77
CA PRO A 92 13.55 -6.76 1.98
C PRO A 92 14.35 -6.17 0.81
N PRO A 93 13.73 -6.06 -0.38
CA PRO A 93 14.27 -5.39 -1.56
C PRO A 93 15.08 -4.12 -1.28
N THR A 94 14.57 -3.26 -0.41
CA THR A 94 15.18 -1.97 -0.03
C THR A 94 16.49 -2.09 0.72
N SER A 95 16.73 -3.21 1.39
CA SER A 95 17.96 -3.45 2.16
C SER A 95 19.11 -4.03 1.32
N LEU A 96 18.87 -4.33 0.04
CA LEU A 96 19.85 -4.92 -0.85
C LEU A 96 20.74 -3.83 -1.46
N ALA A 97 22.06 -4.05 -1.43
CA ALA A 97 23.02 -3.13 -2.01
C ALA A 97 22.81 -2.96 -3.53
N PRO A 98 23.04 -1.75 -4.09
CA PRO A 98 22.86 -1.46 -5.52
C PRO A 98 23.72 -2.32 -6.47
N SER A 99 24.78 -2.96 -5.94
CA SER A 99 25.77 -3.72 -6.70
C SER A 99 25.39 -5.18 -6.97
N LEU A 100 24.22 -5.64 -6.51
CA LEU A 100 23.77 -7.01 -6.76
C LEU A 100 23.22 -7.16 -8.20
N PRO A 101 23.54 -8.27 -8.89
CA PRO A 101 23.11 -8.49 -10.27
C PRO A 101 21.58 -8.52 -10.40
N ARG A 102 21.07 -8.37 -11.64
CA ARG A 102 19.63 -8.40 -12.02
C ARG A 102 18.80 -9.23 -11.05
N ARG A 103 18.09 -8.53 -10.16
CA ARG A 103 17.34 -9.16 -9.08
C ARG A 103 16.25 -10.07 -9.64
N LYS A 104 16.23 -11.35 -9.27
CA LYS A 104 15.12 -12.27 -9.60
C LYS A 104 13.82 -11.81 -8.90
N SER A 105 12.67 -12.23 -9.41
CA SER A 105 11.39 -12.02 -8.70
C SER A 105 11.50 -12.64 -7.31
N CYS A 106 11.04 -11.92 -6.29
CA CYS A 106 11.06 -12.37 -4.89
C CYS A 106 9.64 -12.45 -4.33
N ARG A 107 9.46 -13.04 -3.15
CA ARG A 107 8.11 -13.22 -2.56
C ARG A 107 7.42 -11.90 -2.26
N HIS A 108 8.19 -10.85 -1.98
CA HIS A 108 7.65 -9.49 -1.86
C HIS A 108 7.03 -8.99 -3.17
N ASP A 109 7.66 -9.29 -4.31
CA ASP A 109 7.13 -8.95 -5.64
C ASP A 109 5.86 -9.76 -5.94
N ASP A 110 5.80 -11.02 -5.49
CA ASP A 110 4.65 -11.90 -5.72
C ASP A 110 3.41 -11.45 -4.94
N VAL A 111 3.58 -11.14 -3.64
CA VAL A 111 2.50 -10.58 -2.80
C VAL A 111 2.04 -9.24 -3.33
N LEU A 112 2.96 -8.32 -3.65
CA LEU A 112 2.61 -7.02 -4.21
C LEU A 112 1.88 -7.17 -5.55
N ARG A 113 2.36 -8.04 -6.44
CA ARG A 113 1.72 -8.30 -7.74
C ARG A 113 0.29 -8.80 -7.55
N LEU A 114 0.07 -9.74 -6.64
CA LEU A 114 -1.26 -10.29 -6.36
C LEU A 114 -2.19 -9.23 -5.79
N VAL A 115 -1.77 -8.52 -4.74
CA VAL A 115 -2.54 -7.43 -4.12
C VAL A 115 -2.94 -6.40 -5.16
N LEU A 116 -1.98 -5.90 -5.94
CA LEU A 116 -2.27 -4.94 -7.00
C LEU A 116 -3.24 -5.50 -8.06
N THR A 117 -3.18 -6.81 -8.37
CA THR A 117 -4.10 -7.44 -9.32
C THR A 117 -5.52 -7.44 -8.77
N HIS A 118 -5.70 -7.79 -7.50
CA HIS A 118 -7.01 -7.78 -6.85
C HIS A 118 -7.55 -6.34 -6.77
N MET A 119 -6.70 -5.38 -6.43
CA MET A 119 -7.08 -3.97 -6.36
C MET A 119 -7.64 -3.44 -7.69
N GLU A 120 -7.07 -3.80 -8.85
CA GLU A 120 -7.54 -3.32 -10.17
C GLU A 120 -9.04 -3.61 -10.42
N ALA A 121 -9.59 -4.69 -9.86
CA ALA A 121 -10.98 -5.12 -10.09
C ALA A 121 -11.87 -5.07 -8.83
N GLU A 122 -11.35 -4.56 -7.70
CA GLU A 122 -12.05 -4.61 -6.42
C GLU A 122 -13.11 -3.50 -6.30
N HIS A 123 -14.34 -3.91 -6.01
CA HIS A 123 -15.51 -3.02 -5.87
C HIS A 123 -16.07 -3.03 -4.45
N LYS A 124 -15.78 -4.03 -3.62
CA LYS A 124 -16.24 -4.08 -2.23
C LYS A 124 -15.44 -3.07 -1.40
N VAL A 125 -16.11 -2.03 -0.90
CA VAL A 125 -15.49 -0.95 -0.10
C VAL A 125 -14.65 -1.50 1.06
N ALA A 126 -15.13 -2.53 1.75
CA ALA A 126 -14.39 -3.16 2.85
C ALA A 126 -13.02 -3.74 2.41
N LEU A 127 -12.96 -4.44 1.27
CA LEU A 127 -11.70 -4.96 0.73
C LEU A 127 -10.80 -3.85 0.20
N ARG A 128 -11.38 -2.83 -0.45
CA ARG A 128 -10.63 -1.65 -0.91
C ARG A 128 -9.89 -0.99 0.24
N ARG A 129 -10.55 -0.80 1.39
CA ARG A 129 -9.93 -0.27 2.62
C ARG A 129 -8.77 -1.14 3.10
N VAL A 130 -8.96 -2.45 3.13
CA VAL A 130 -7.92 -3.40 3.54
C VAL A 130 -6.70 -3.33 2.61
N TYR A 131 -6.91 -3.37 1.30
CA TYR A 131 -5.82 -3.29 0.34
C TYR A 131 -5.12 -1.94 0.37
N ALA A 132 -5.88 -0.83 0.44
CA ALA A 132 -5.32 0.50 0.54
C ALA A 132 -4.46 0.66 1.81
N ALA A 133 -4.90 0.12 2.95
CA ALA A 133 -4.12 0.14 4.19
C ALA A 133 -2.83 -0.71 4.11
N ALA A 134 -2.86 -1.82 3.39
CA ALA A 134 -1.72 -2.72 3.25
C ALA A 134 -0.69 -2.26 2.20
N LEU A 135 -1.08 -1.42 1.24
CA LEU A 135 -0.22 -1.03 0.13
C LEU A 135 0.98 -0.15 0.53
N PRO A 136 0.87 0.88 1.39
CA PRO A 136 2.03 1.68 1.80
C PRO A 136 3.20 0.88 2.37
N PRO A 137 3.03 -0.04 3.34
CA PRO A 137 4.15 -0.82 3.86
C PRO A 137 4.72 -1.80 2.82
N LEU A 138 3.90 -2.34 1.91
CA LEU A 138 4.38 -3.16 0.79
C LEU A 138 5.28 -2.35 -0.15
N VAL A 139 4.89 -1.12 -0.48
CA VAL A 139 5.69 -0.20 -1.30
C VAL A 139 7.00 0.15 -0.62
N ASP A 140 7.00 0.44 0.68
CA ASP A 140 8.22 0.71 1.44
C ASP A 140 9.19 -0.47 1.43
N ARG A 141 8.67 -1.71 1.50
CA ARG A 141 9.50 -2.92 1.47
C ARG A 141 10.09 -3.19 0.09
N VAL A 142 9.32 -2.91 -0.95
CA VAL A 142 9.73 -3.11 -2.36
C VAL A 142 10.68 -2.01 -2.84
N GLY A 143 10.49 -0.78 -2.40
CA GLY A 143 11.31 0.36 -2.78
C GLY A 143 11.41 0.53 -4.28
N VAL A 144 12.62 0.79 -4.80
CA VAL A 144 12.87 1.04 -6.23
C VAL A 144 12.37 -0.10 -7.14
N ALA A 145 12.28 -1.34 -6.64
CA ALA A 145 11.75 -2.46 -7.42
C ALA A 145 10.27 -2.28 -7.82
N ILE A 146 9.55 -1.34 -7.21
CA ILE A 146 8.19 -0.93 -7.59
C ILE A 146 8.13 -0.46 -9.06
N CYS A 147 9.28 -0.06 -9.63
CA CYS A 147 9.45 0.21 -11.07
C CYS A 147 8.85 -0.87 -11.99
N ARG A 148 8.86 -2.14 -11.56
CA ARG A 148 8.32 -3.30 -12.30
C ARG A 148 6.79 -3.30 -12.35
N HIS A 149 6.16 -2.64 -11.38
CA HIS A 149 4.73 -2.65 -11.16
C HIS A 149 4.07 -1.30 -11.50
N LEU A 150 4.82 -0.29 -11.94
CA LEU A 150 4.33 1.09 -12.14
C LEU A 150 3.07 1.20 -12.99
N ARG A 151 2.95 0.39 -14.06
CA ARG A 151 1.74 0.40 -14.90
C ARG A 151 0.49 0.04 -14.11
N ARG A 152 0.61 -0.92 -13.20
CA ARG A 152 -0.50 -1.39 -12.37
C ARG A 152 -0.72 -0.48 -11.16
N VAL A 153 0.37 0.02 -10.55
CA VAL A 153 0.29 1.04 -9.48
C VAL A 153 -0.47 2.26 -9.98
N GLU A 154 -0.16 2.76 -11.18
CA GLU A 154 -0.89 3.88 -11.78
C GLU A 154 -2.39 3.58 -11.90
N ARG A 155 -2.78 2.42 -12.44
CA ARG A 155 -4.20 2.05 -12.56
C ARG A 155 -4.91 1.98 -11.21
N VAL A 156 -4.25 1.41 -10.20
CA VAL A 156 -4.77 1.35 -8.83
C VAL A 156 -4.92 2.76 -8.26
N VAL A 157 -3.93 3.63 -8.44
CA VAL A 157 -4.01 5.03 -7.98
C VAL A 157 -5.19 5.74 -8.62
N LEU A 158 -5.32 5.68 -9.95
CA LEU A 158 -6.42 6.31 -10.68
C LEU A 158 -7.78 5.81 -10.20
N GLY A 159 -7.97 4.48 -10.15
CA GLY A 159 -9.27 3.89 -9.77
C GLY A 159 -9.59 3.96 -8.27
N TYR A 160 -8.59 4.19 -7.39
CA TYR A 160 -8.84 4.36 -5.97
C TYR A 160 -9.10 5.80 -5.56
N LEU A 161 -8.46 6.77 -6.20
CA LEU A 161 -8.73 8.18 -5.94
C LEU A 161 -10.10 8.62 -6.48
N GLU A 162 -10.59 7.94 -7.53
CA GLU A 162 -11.90 8.22 -8.13
C GLU A 162 -13.09 7.81 -7.24
N ILE A 163 -12.93 6.74 -6.44
CA ILE A 163 -14.03 6.17 -5.66
C ILE A 163 -13.92 6.63 -4.20
N ARG A 164 -14.99 7.27 -3.72
CA ARG A 164 -15.15 7.73 -2.34
C ARG A 164 -15.33 6.56 -1.37
N ASP A 165 -14.78 6.67 -0.17
CA ASP A 165 -14.97 5.71 0.93
C ASP A 165 -15.36 6.38 2.26
N PRO A 166 -16.50 7.10 2.33
CA PRO A 166 -16.93 7.86 3.50
C PRO A 166 -17.17 6.97 4.74
N PRO A 167 -17.09 7.55 5.96
CA PRO A 167 -16.86 8.98 6.23
C PRO A 167 -15.37 9.38 6.34
N GLU A 168 -14.45 8.46 6.60
CA GLU A 168 -13.04 8.81 6.88
C GLU A 168 -12.16 8.93 5.63
N GLU A 169 -12.62 8.47 4.46
CA GLU A 169 -11.85 8.51 3.20
C GLU A 169 -10.46 7.86 3.29
N THR A 170 -10.38 6.83 4.14
CA THR A 170 -9.13 6.14 4.48
C THR A 170 -8.43 5.58 3.26
N SER A 171 -9.19 5.08 2.28
CA SER A 171 -8.63 4.47 1.08
C SER A 171 -7.96 5.53 0.22
N ARG A 172 -8.65 6.64 -0.06
CA ARG A 172 -8.09 7.74 -0.85
C ARG A 172 -6.83 8.32 -0.21
N LEU A 173 -6.85 8.54 1.11
CA LEU A 173 -5.68 9.01 1.88
C LEU A 173 -4.49 8.05 1.79
N LYS A 174 -4.72 6.75 1.96
CA LYS A 174 -3.66 5.74 1.86
C LYS A 174 -3.10 5.62 0.44
N ILE A 175 -3.91 5.85 -0.58
CA ILE A 175 -3.47 5.83 -1.97
C ILE A 175 -2.69 7.09 -2.35
N LEU A 176 -3.02 8.25 -1.79
CA LEU A 176 -2.15 9.43 -1.87
C LEU A 176 -0.80 9.15 -1.21
N GLU A 177 -0.76 8.52 -0.04
CA GLU A 177 0.50 8.09 0.62
C GLU A 177 1.34 7.18 -0.30
N VAL A 178 0.70 6.20 -0.94
CA VAL A 178 1.35 5.30 -1.91
C VAL A 178 1.88 6.06 -3.12
N LEU A 179 1.11 7.00 -3.66
CA LEU A 179 1.52 7.81 -4.81
C LEU A 179 2.77 8.63 -4.45
N GLN A 180 2.79 9.29 -3.30
CA GLN A 180 3.96 10.05 -2.85
C GLN A 180 5.21 9.17 -2.71
N LYS A 181 5.07 8.00 -2.07
CA LYS A 181 6.17 7.03 -1.92
C LYS A 181 6.67 6.53 -3.28
N THR A 182 5.76 6.26 -4.20
CA THR A 182 6.08 5.80 -5.57
C THR A 182 6.80 6.90 -6.36
N ILE A 183 6.32 8.14 -6.31
CA ILE A 183 6.95 9.27 -7.00
C ILE A 183 8.38 9.46 -6.48
N ARG A 184 8.58 9.50 -5.15
CA ARG A 184 9.91 9.68 -4.55
C ARG A 184 10.88 8.56 -4.92
N THR A 185 10.41 7.31 -4.95
CA THR A 185 11.28 6.14 -5.24
C THR A 185 11.52 5.92 -6.73
N THR A 186 10.66 6.42 -7.60
CA THR A 186 10.70 6.15 -9.05
C THR A 186 10.64 7.40 -9.92
N TRP A 187 11.06 8.55 -9.36
CA TRP A 187 10.99 9.87 -9.98
C TRP A 187 11.41 9.91 -11.46
N PRO A 188 12.46 9.20 -11.94
CA PRO A 188 12.87 9.29 -13.35
C PRO A 188 11.83 8.72 -14.33
N ARG A 189 10.87 7.94 -13.83
CA ARG A 189 9.82 7.28 -14.63
C ARG A 189 8.45 7.96 -14.49
N MET A 190 8.34 9.05 -13.74
CA MET A 190 7.05 9.70 -13.47
C MET A 190 6.61 10.64 -14.59
N GLN A 191 7.53 11.21 -15.37
CA GLN A 191 7.19 12.19 -16.42
C GLN A 191 6.19 11.63 -17.44
N SER A 192 6.32 10.36 -17.85
CA SER A 192 5.40 9.71 -18.80
C SER A 192 4.00 9.44 -18.25
N ARG A 193 3.81 9.61 -16.93
CA ARG A 193 2.53 9.42 -16.22
C ARG A 193 1.98 10.73 -15.66
N SER A 194 2.64 11.84 -15.97
CA SER A 194 2.30 13.16 -15.42
C SER A 194 0.90 13.59 -15.82
N ASP A 195 0.51 13.40 -17.08
CA ASP A 195 -0.79 13.85 -17.57
C ASP A 195 -1.97 13.10 -16.94
N SER A 196 -1.88 11.76 -16.83
CA SER A 196 -2.91 10.92 -16.19
C SER A 196 -3.04 11.23 -14.70
N LEU A 197 -1.91 11.32 -13.99
CA LEU A 197 -1.88 11.63 -12.56
C LEU A 197 -2.35 13.06 -12.28
N LEU A 198 -1.93 14.05 -13.08
CA LEU A 198 -2.35 15.44 -12.91
C LEU A 198 -3.87 15.57 -13.05
N ARG A 199 -4.46 14.98 -14.09
CA ARG A 199 -5.92 15.00 -14.27
C ARG A 199 -6.65 14.36 -13.10
N CYS A 200 -6.17 13.21 -12.63
CA CYS A 200 -6.75 12.51 -11.48
C CYS A 200 -6.68 13.35 -10.19
N LEU A 201 -5.54 13.97 -9.91
CA LEU A 201 -5.36 14.82 -8.72
C LEU A 201 -6.22 16.09 -8.79
N LEU A 202 -6.34 16.72 -9.96
CA LEU A 202 -7.23 17.87 -10.15
C LEU A 202 -8.70 17.49 -9.98
N TRP A 203 -9.10 16.35 -10.55
CA TRP A 203 -10.45 15.84 -10.39
C TRP A 203 -10.77 15.55 -8.92
N LEU A 204 -9.83 14.96 -8.17
CA LEU A 204 -9.95 14.74 -6.74
C LEU A 204 -10.15 16.04 -5.95
N LEU A 205 -9.42 17.11 -6.28
CA LEU A 205 -9.59 18.42 -5.62
C LEU A 205 -11.00 18.97 -5.84
N VAL A 206 -11.51 18.89 -7.08
CA VAL A 206 -12.86 19.35 -7.42
C VAL A 206 -13.91 18.53 -6.68
N ASP A 207 -13.80 17.20 -6.69
CA ASP A 207 -14.69 16.28 -5.98
C ASP A 207 -14.74 16.60 -4.48
N VAL A 208 -13.57 16.69 -3.84
CA VAL A 208 -13.45 16.96 -2.39
C VAL A 208 -13.98 18.33 -2.00
N SER A 209 -13.79 19.35 -2.84
CA SER A 209 -14.30 20.71 -2.56
C SER A 209 -15.82 20.84 -2.72
N SER A 210 -16.42 19.96 -3.54
CA SER A 210 -17.86 19.98 -3.81
C SER A 210 -18.66 19.12 -2.82
N ASP A 211 -17.96 18.31 -2.02
CA ASP A 211 -18.56 17.35 -1.10
C ASP A 211 -18.95 17.98 0.24
N SER A 212 -20.26 18.17 0.44
CA SER A 212 -20.83 18.72 1.67
C SER A 212 -20.94 17.72 2.81
N GLU A 213 -20.86 16.41 2.55
CA GLU A 213 -20.96 15.35 3.55
C GLU A 213 -19.62 15.11 4.27
N LEU A 214 -18.52 15.55 3.65
CA LEU A 214 -17.18 15.36 4.16
C LEU A 214 -16.90 16.28 5.36
N SER A 215 -16.29 15.72 6.41
CA SER A 215 -15.83 16.54 7.54
C SER A 215 -14.75 17.53 7.08
N ASP A 216 -14.74 18.74 7.65
CA ASP A 216 -13.74 19.76 7.31
C ASP A 216 -12.31 19.29 7.56
N SER A 217 -12.11 18.39 8.54
CA SER A 217 -10.81 17.80 8.84
C SER A 217 -10.33 16.85 7.75
N THR A 218 -11.22 15.97 7.28
CA THR A 218 -10.93 15.02 6.20
C THR A 218 -10.74 15.77 4.87
N ARG A 219 -11.57 16.80 4.61
CA ARG A 219 -11.45 17.67 3.43
C ARG A 219 -10.05 18.29 3.34
N ARG A 220 -9.63 18.97 4.42
CA ARG A 220 -8.29 19.57 4.51
C ARG A 220 -7.19 18.54 4.31
N GLN A 221 -7.29 17.39 4.98
CA GLN A 221 -6.27 16.34 4.86
C GLN A 221 -6.14 15.82 3.42
N LEU A 222 -7.25 15.58 2.71
CA LEU A 222 -7.22 15.16 1.31
C LEU A 222 -6.61 16.24 0.40
N MET A 223 -7.01 17.50 0.56
CA MET A 223 -6.46 18.60 -0.23
C MET A 223 -4.96 18.79 0.02
N ASP A 224 -4.52 18.75 1.27
CA ASP A 224 -3.10 18.87 1.64
C ASP A 224 -2.26 17.70 1.10
N GLN A 225 -2.74 16.47 1.21
CA GLN A 225 -2.01 15.32 0.65
C GLN A 225 -2.00 15.35 -0.88
N THR A 226 -3.04 15.89 -1.51
CA THR A 226 -3.10 16.08 -2.97
C THR A 226 -2.13 17.17 -3.43
N SER A 227 -2.02 18.29 -2.71
CA SER A 227 -1.05 19.34 -3.01
C SER A 227 0.40 18.85 -2.87
N VAL A 228 0.68 17.98 -1.89
CA VAL A 228 1.98 17.30 -1.77
C VAL A 228 2.25 16.42 -3.00
N CYS A 229 1.28 15.63 -3.46
CA CYS A 229 1.43 14.83 -4.67
C CYS A 229 1.71 15.70 -5.91
N LEU A 230 0.99 16.81 -6.07
CA LEU A 230 1.20 17.75 -7.18
C LEU A 230 2.61 18.35 -7.18
N ARG A 231 3.11 18.79 -6.01
CA ARG A 231 4.49 19.30 -5.87
C ARG A 231 5.54 18.24 -6.20
N LEU A 232 5.36 17.01 -5.72
CA LEU A 232 6.28 15.92 -6.05
C LEU A 232 6.26 15.59 -7.54
N LEU A 233 5.08 15.63 -8.18
CA LEU A 233 4.94 15.39 -9.60
C LEU A 233 5.59 16.49 -10.43
N ASP A 234 5.42 17.76 -10.04
CA ASP A 234 6.04 18.90 -10.68
C ASP A 234 7.57 18.84 -10.64
N ALA A 235 8.13 18.48 -9.47
CA ALA A 235 9.58 18.26 -9.31
C ALA A 235 10.13 17.19 -10.27
N CYS A 236 9.31 16.17 -10.61
CA CYS A 236 9.69 15.14 -11.59
C CYS A 236 9.52 15.59 -13.04
N CYS A 237 8.79 16.67 -13.28
CA CYS A 237 8.44 17.17 -14.61
C CYS A 237 9.09 18.53 -14.91
N HIS A 238 10.08 18.95 -14.12
CA HIS A 238 10.83 20.21 -14.31
C HIS A 238 9.92 21.45 -14.43
N GLY A 239 8.91 21.59 -13.56
CA GLY A 239 8.03 22.76 -13.56
C GLY A 239 6.92 22.76 -14.61
N ASP A 240 6.76 21.68 -15.38
CA ASP A 240 5.70 21.58 -16.38
C ASP A 240 4.29 21.55 -15.76
N VAL A 241 4.15 20.92 -14.59
CA VAL A 241 2.85 20.85 -13.91
C VAL A 241 2.44 22.24 -13.44
N GLN A 242 3.36 22.99 -12.81
CA GLN A 242 3.12 24.36 -12.39
C GLN A 242 2.66 25.26 -13.56
N ARG A 243 3.34 25.18 -14.71
CA ARG A 243 2.95 25.94 -15.92
C ARG A 243 1.55 25.62 -16.40
N ARG A 244 1.11 24.36 -16.30
CA ARG A 244 -0.26 23.94 -16.65
C ARG A 244 -1.28 24.40 -15.62
N LEU A 245 -0.94 24.41 -14.33
CA LEU A 245 -1.81 24.87 -13.25
C LEU A 245 -2.13 26.36 -13.34
N LEU A 246 -1.21 27.19 -13.86
CA LEU A 246 -1.44 28.63 -14.09
C LEU A 246 -2.55 28.92 -15.10
N GLN A 247 -2.98 27.92 -15.89
CA GLN A 247 -4.09 28.06 -16.83
C GLN A 247 -5.46 27.86 -16.16
N VAL A 248 -5.49 27.40 -14.90
CA VAL A 248 -6.73 27.21 -14.13
C VAL A 248 -7.10 28.54 -13.47
N ASP A 249 -8.30 29.02 -13.73
CA ASP A 249 -8.82 30.27 -13.19
C ASP A 249 -10.10 30.06 -12.35
N SER A 250 -10.62 31.16 -11.80
CA SER A 250 -11.86 31.17 -11.02
C SER A 250 -13.13 30.89 -11.82
N SER A 251 -13.05 30.82 -13.15
CA SER A 251 -14.18 30.39 -13.97
C SER A 251 -14.37 28.87 -13.91
N CYS A 252 -13.30 28.13 -13.57
CA CYS A 252 -13.26 26.67 -13.65
C CYS A 252 -13.42 25.96 -12.30
N CYS A 253 -13.04 26.58 -11.18
CA CYS A 253 -12.92 25.90 -9.89
C CYS A 253 -13.30 26.79 -8.69
N SER A 254 -13.61 26.17 -7.55
CA SER A 254 -13.92 26.85 -6.29
C SER A 254 -12.69 27.56 -5.70
N ALA A 255 -12.91 28.58 -4.86
CA ALA A 255 -11.85 29.32 -4.20
C ALA A 255 -10.95 28.42 -3.30
N GLU A 256 -11.49 27.31 -2.78
CA GLU A 256 -10.71 26.34 -2.01
C GLU A 256 -9.70 25.60 -2.89
N VAL A 257 -10.12 25.16 -4.08
CA VAL A 257 -9.23 24.50 -5.04
C VAL A 257 -8.16 25.47 -5.51
N LEU A 258 -8.50 26.72 -5.84
CA LEU A 258 -7.52 27.73 -6.23
C LEU A 258 -6.47 27.98 -5.15
N ARG A 259 -6.89 28.17 -3.88
CA ARG A 259 -5.96 28.29 -2.76
C ARG A 259 -5.04 27.07 -2.64
N CYS A 260 -5.58 25.87 -2.84
CA CYS A 260 -4.77 24.65 -2.84
C CYS A 260 -3.74 24.65 -3.97
N LEU A 261 -4.11 25.06 -5.18
CA LEU A 261 -3.19 25.15 -6.33
C LEU A 261 -2.13 26.24 -6.14
N GLU A 262 -2.47 27.37 -5.52
CA GLU A 262 -1.51 28.43 -5.17
C GLU A 262 -0.40 27.93 -4.25
N THR A 263 -0.70 27.03 -3.30
CA THR A 263 0.36 26.42 -2.46
C THR A 263 1.34 25.55 -3.24
N VAL A 264 0.95 25.05 -4.41
CA VAL A 264 1.80 24.27 -5.30
C VAL A 264 2.68 25.19 -6.15
N THR A 265 2.14 26.33 -6.61
CA THR A 265 2.85 27.26 -7.49
C THR A 265 3.78 28.23 -6.76
N THR A 266 3.58 28.50 -5.47
CA THR A 266 4.38 29.46 -4.69
C THR A 266 5.60 28.85 -3.98
N ALA A 267 5.68 27.51 -3.91
CA ALA A 267 6.70 26.82 -3.09
C ALA A 267 8.08 26.68 -3.76
N THR A 268 8.28 27.21 -4.97
CA THR A 268 9.53 27.07 -5.77
C THR A 268 10.35 28.35 -5.90
N ASP A 269 9.92 29.47 -5.29
CA ASP A 269 10.68 30.73 -5.24
C ASP A 269 11.69 30.80 -4.06
N GLN A 270 12.06 29.66 -3.46
CA GLN A 270 13.11 29.54 -2.43
C GLN A 270 14.05 28.37 -2.73
#